data_AF-A0A818DVD4-F1
#
_entry.id   AF-A0A818DVD4-F1
#
_cell.length_a   1.000
_cell.length_b   1.000
_cell.length_c   1.000
_cell.angle_alpha   90.00
_cell.angle_beta   90.00
_cell.angle_gamma   90.00
#
_symmetry.space_group_name_H-M   'P 1'
#
loop_
_entity.id
_entity.type
_entity.pdbx_description
1 polymer ?
#
loop_
_entity_poly.entity_id
_entity_poly.type
_entity_poly.pdbx_seq_one_letter_code
_entity_poly.pdbx_strand_id
1 'polypeptide(L)'
;MRRLNSMKIVCYLNLISLLITVIFISRNSKNKSFFSLVINVTNSGSLKSTFGDESISQLSANDSYVKNKSLEQCKTTYSLSADQKLAFRKISYQLITLRTQIIPYPHEYFHGRGIVLTTGLVQLKFAKVNLRMLELTGTSLPVQIWYSYLQVSHETMMELLRTAPNLNASVCCFITAQCRTLTQIWQLNAVHIYKPPSSYLRFRFFPYKPAAIISATFSEVLFLDCDAYVARDPEELFLSDPMYLKFGALFYPDGFKSRQHPIVWTIFNTSCAEHEYEFDSSVILVDKRRVWNGLYLAKLMNDHYQIFYKVFYYLLLVCAEE
;
A
#
# COMPACT_ATOMS: atom_id res chain seq x y z
N MET A 1 4.35 28.25 25.97
CA MET A 1 4.30 27.88 24.53
C MET A 1 5.31 26.76 24.22
N ARG A 2 5.13 25.58 24.82
CA ARG A 2 6.07 24.45 24.73
C ARG A 2 5.42 23.25 24.02
N ARG A 3 6.16 22.75 23.02
CA ARG A 3 6.34 21.36 22.56
C ARG A 3 5.11 20.48 22.26
N LEU A 4 5.03 20.05 21.01
CA LEU A 4 4.63 18.69 20.64
C LEU A 4 5.75 18.10 19.76
N ASN A 5 6.55 17.22 20.35
CA ASN A 5 7.56 16.41 19.67
C ASN A 5 6.84 15.16 19.11
N SER A 6 6.54 15.13 17.82
CA SER A 6 6.11 13.89 17.15
C SER A 6 7.33 13.20 16.54
N MET A 7 7.53 11.95 16.96
CA MET A 7 8.63 11.07 16.56
C MET A 7 7.94 9.94 15.78
N LYS A 8 8.08 9.89 14.46
CA LYS A 8 7.45 8.84 13.64
C LYS A 8 8.48 7.73 13.45
N ILE A 9 8.13 6.49 13.79
CA ILE A 9 9.01 5.32 13.60
C ILE A 9 8.38 4.51 12.46
N VAL A 10 9.17 4.21 11.43
CA VAL A 10 8.80 3.29 10.34
C VAL A 10 9.90 2.23 10.29
N CYS A 11 9.56 1.00 10.65
CA CYS A 11 10.51 -0.12 10.62
C CYS A 11 10.42 -0.84 9.27
N TYR A 12 11.53 -0.87 8.53
CA TYR A 12 11.67 -1.63 7.29
C TYR A 12 12.40 -2.94 7.60
N LEU A 13 11.83 -4.10 7.27
CA LEU A 13 12.56 -5.37 7.25
C LEU A 13 12.82 -5.77 5.80
N ASN A 14 14.02 -5.55 5.30
CA ASN A 14 14.42 -5.94 3.95
C ASN A 14 15.31 -7.19 4.00
N LEU A 15 14.72 -8.38 3.86
CA LEU A 15 15.36 -9.68 4.11
C LEU A 15 16.21 -10.24 2.95
N ILE A 16 16.59 -9.43 1.96
CA ILE A 16 17.53 -9.86 0.91
C ILE A 16 18.99 -9.89 1.44
N SER A 17 19.25 -9.23 2.57
CA SER A 17 20.49 -9.37 3.33
C SER A 17 20.14 -9.55 4.82
N LEU A 18 20.97 -10.26 5.59
CA LEU A 18 20.81 -10.44 7.04
C LEU A 18 20.96 -9.14 7.88
N LEU A 19 20.69 -7.97 7.28
CA LEU A 19 20.70 -6.67 7.92
C LEU A 19 19.29 -6.29 8.39
N ILE A 20 19.13 -6.07 9.70
CA ILE A 20 17.93 -5.46 10.27
C ILE A 20 18.16 -3.94 10.31
N THR A 21 17.63 -3.22 9.32
CA THR A 21 17.73 -1.75 9.30
C THR A 21 16.55 -1.13 10.05
N VAL A 22 16.76 -0.68 11.29
CA VAL A 22 15.73 -0.02 12.11
C VAL A 22 15.84 1.51 11.99
N ILE A 23 15.09 2.15 11.09
CA ILE A 23 15.19 3.60 10.90
C ILE A 23 14.40 4.37 11.98
N PHE A 24 15.10 5.13 12.83
CA PHE A 24 14.49 5.99 13.85
C PHE A 24 14.42 7.44 13.39
N ILE A 25 13.25 7.94 12.98
CA ILE A 25 13.10 9.33 12.55
C ILE A 25 12.78 10.21 13.77
N SER A 26 13.77 10.99 14.22
CA SER A 26 13.61 12.02 15.27
C SER A 26 13.82 13.41 14.69
N ARG A 27 12.93 14.35 15.02
CA ARG A 27 13.03 15.77 14.63
C ARG A 27 13.48 16.58 15.84
N ASN A 28 14.74 17.04 15.85
CA ASN A 28 15.25 17.84 16.96
C ASN A 28 14.92 19.33 16.77
N SER A 29 14.38 19.98 17.80
CA SER A 29 13.85 21.36 17.72
C SER A 29 14.89 22.46 17.44
N LYS A 30 16.20 22.12 17.44
CA LYS A 30 17.28 23.10 17.26
C LYS A 30 18.08 22.93 15.97
N ASN A 31 18.14 21.73 15.42
CA ASN A 31 18.78 21.46 14.13
C ASN A 31 17.79 20.69 13.25
N LYS A 32 17.56 21.18 12.03
CA LYS A 32 16.72 20.54 11.00
C LYS A 32 17.36 19.24 10.45
N SER A 33 18.09 18.49 11.27
CA SER A 33 18.71 17.22 10.93
C SER A 33 17.81 16.06 11.38
N PHE A 34 17.65 15.09 10.48
CA PHE A 34 16.98 13.83 10.76
C PHE A 34 18.03 12.78 11.12
N PHE A 35 17.81 12.01 12.17
CA PHE A 35 18.73 10.92 12.53
C PHE A 35 18.23 9.61 11.92
N SER A 36 19.16 8.70 11.61
CA SER A 36 18.85 7.28 11.42
C SER A 36 19.75 6.48 12.35
N LEU A 37 19.26 5.33 12.82
CA LEU A 37 20.09 4.36 13.53
C LEU A 37 20.16 3.14 12.63
N VAL A 38 21.35 2.63 12.36
CA VAL A 38 21.50 1.34 11.68
C VAL A 38 21.96 0.34 12.73
N ILE A 39 21.10 -0.60 13.11
CA ILE A 39 21.44 -1.64 14.08
C ILE A 39 21.95 -2.85 13.30
N ASN A 40 23.27 -3.01 13.23
CA ASN A 40 23.86 -4.21 12.66
C ASN A 40 23.83 -5.34 13.69
N VAL A 41 22.92 -6.30 13.52
CA VAL A 41 22.86 -7.51 14.36
C VAL A 41 23.77 -8.58 13.75
N THR A 42 25.04 -8.60 14.14
CA THR A 42 25.93 -9.72 13.85
C THR A 42 25.81 -10.79 14.95
N ASN A 43 25.98 -12.06 14.59
CA ASN A 43 25.82 -13.27 15.44
C ASN A 43 26.67 -13.36 16.73
N SER A 44 27.36 -12.30 17.13
CA SER A 44 28.04 -12.19 18.42
C SER A 44 27.40 -11.06 19.22
N GLY A 45 26.79 -11.41 20.36
CA GLY A 45 25.93 -10.57 21.21
C GLY A 45 26.56 -9.33 21.85
N SER A 46 27.20 -8.44 21.08
CA SER A 46 27.56 -7.09 21.52
C SER A 46 26.92 -6.04 20.61
N LEU A 47 25.91 -5.33 21.13
CA LEU A 47 25.36 -4.13 20.52
C LEU A 47 26.39 -3.00 20.58
N LYS A 48 27.04 -2.68 19.46
CA LYS A 48 27.76 -1.41 19.29
C LYS A 48 26.83 -0.42 18.59
N SER A 49 26.19 0.47 19.35
CA SER A 49 25.51 1.64 18.79
C SER A 49 26.54 2.75 18.56
N THR A 50 26.69 3.18 17.30
CA THR A 50 27.37 4.44 16.99
C THR A 50 26.32 5.38 16.41
N PHE A 51 26.15 6.55 17.04
CA PHE A 51 25.32 7.63 16.53
C PHE A 51 26.13 8.38 15.47
N GLY A 52 25.74 8.22 14.20
CA GLY A 52 26.25 9.05 13.11
C GLY A 52 25.34 10.25 12.88
N ASP A 53 25.91 11.46 12.85
CA ASP A 53 25.22 12.72 12.53
C ASP A 53 24.98 12.86 11.02
N GLU A 54 24.40 11.86 10.36
CA GLU A 54 24.01 11.97 8.94
C GLU A 54 22.52 12.27 8.81
N SER A 55 22.20 13.40 8.18
CA SER A 55 20.81 13.79 7.91
C SER A 55 20.15 12.76 6.96
N ILE A 56 18.85 12.44 7.13
CA ILE A 56 18.08 11.63 6.16
C ILE A 56 18.23 12.18 4.72
N SER A 57 18.39 13.49 4.55
CA SER A 57 18.73 14.10 3.26
C SER A 57 20.07 13.62 2.69
N GLN A 58 21.10 13.43 3.52
CA GLN A 58 22.40 12.87 3.12
C GLN A 58 22.34 11.35 2.93
N LEU A 59 21.56 10.63 3.74
CA LEU A 59 21.33 9.18 3.53
C LEU A 59 20.50 8.92 2.28
N SER A 60 19.49 9.74 1.99
CA SER A 60 18.76 9.69 0.71
C SER A 60 19.64 10.11 -0.46
N ALA A 61 20.63 10.99 -0.24
CA ALA A 61 21.60 11.35 -1.27
C ALA A 61 22.62 10.23 -1.50
N ASN A 62 23.03 9.50 -0.45
CA ASN A 62 23.95 8.37 -0.57
C ASN A 62 23.26 7.09 -1.06
N ASP A 63 21.99 6.82 -0.72
CA ASP A 63 21.18 5.74 -1.30
C ASP A 63 20.64 6.10 -2.70
N SER A 64 20.64 7.39 -3.09
CA SER A 64 20.38 7.81 -4.47
C SER A 64 21.47 7.41 -5.47
N TYR A 65 22.49 6.66 -5.02
CA TYR A 65 23.46 6.01 -5.90
C TYR A 65 22.84 4.95 -6.82
N VAL A 66 21.57 4.57 -6.63
CA VAL A 66 20.83 3.73 -7.59
C VAL A 66 19.85 4.57 -8.42
N LYS A 67 20.37 5.10 -9.54
CA LYS A 67 19.66 5.55 -10.74
C LYS A 67 18.98 6.94 -10.70
N ASN A 68 19.73 7.97 -10.31
CA ASN A 68 19.50 9.34 -10.80
C ASN A 68 20.07 9.49 -12.24
N LYS A 69 19.45 8.87 -13.25
CA LYS A 69 19.53 9.46 -14.61
C LYS A 69 18.42 10.51 -14.64
N SER A 70 18.80 11.79 -14.62
CA SER A 70 17.88 12.89 -14.96
C SER A 70 17.46 12.72 -16.42
N LEU A 71 16.47 11.89 -16.68
CA LEU A 71 15.85 11.85 -18.00
C LEU A 71 14.81 12.98 -18.05
N GLU A 72 15.01 13.96 -18.92
CA GLU A 72 13.96 14.90 -19.34
C GLU A 72 12.91 14.16 -20.19
N GLN A 73 12.23 13.17 -19.59
CA GLN A 73 11.33 12.26 -20.32
C GLN A 73 10.18 13.01 -20.99
N CYS A 74 9.49 13.92 -20.31
CA CYS A 74 8.41 14.75 -20.85
C CYS A 74 8.84 15.68 -22.00
N LYS A 75 10.13 16.03 -22.11
CA LYS A 75 10.64 16.85 -23.24
C LYS A 75 11.09 16.02 -24.43
N THR A 76 11.23 14.70 -24.25
CA THR A 76 11.70 13.80 -25.30
C THR A 76 10.56 13.47 -26.26
N THR A 77 10.77 13.62 -27.56
CA THR A 77 9.78 13.26 -28.58
C THR A 77 9.89 11.77 -28.88
N TYR A 78 8.85 11.00 -28.56
CA TYR A 78 8.84 9.54 -28.79
C TYR A 78 8.05 9.19 -30.05
N SER A 79 8.67 8.42 -30.95
CA SER A 79 7.97 7.80 -32.08
C SER A 79 7.48 6.41 -31.68
N LEU A 80 6.17 6.27 -31.55
CA LEU A 80 5.55 4.97 -31.26
C LEU A 80 5.44 4.11 -32.51
N SER A 81 5.65 2.80 -32.35
CA SER A 81 5.29 1.82 -33.37
C SER A 81 3.76 1.81 -33.63
N ALA A 82 3.34 1.24 -34.76
CA ALA A 82 1.91 1.11 -35.07
C ALA A 82 1.17 0.28 -34.00
N ASP A 83 1.79 -0.79 -33.49
CA ASP A 83 1.23 -1.65 -32.46
C ASP A 83 1.09 -0.93 -31.12
N GLN A 84 2.09 -0.13 -30.73
CA GLN A 84 2.03 0.72 -29.55
C GLN A 84 0.88 1.72 -29.66
N LYS A 85 0.77 2.45 -30.78
CA LYS A 85 -0.34 3.39 -31.04
C LYS A 85 -1.71 2.71 -30.93
N LEU A 86 -1.85 1.51 -31.49
CA LEU A 86 -3.08 0.73 -31.43
C LEU A 86 -3.39 0.30 -29.98
N ALA A 87 -2.41 -0.20 -29.24
CA ALA A 87 -2.57 -0.56 -27.83
C ALA A 87 -3.00 0.63 -26.97
N PHE A 88 -2.41 1.81 -27.22
CA PHE A 88 -2.80 3.05 -26.54
C PHE A 88 -4.23 3.47 -26.81
N ARG A 89 -4.65 3.48 -28.08
CA ARG A 89 -6.04 3.80 -28.45
C ARG A 89 -7.03 2.86 -27.77
N LYS A 90 -6.70 1.56 -27.70
CA LYS A 90 -7.52 0.56 -26.99
C LYS A 90 -7.65 0.91 -25.50
N ILE A 91 -6.56 1.29 -24.83
CA ILE A 91 -6.61 1.68 -23.41
C ILE A 91 -7.42 2.95 -23.20
N SER A 92 -7.19 4.00 -23.99
CA SER A 92 -7.91 5.27 -23.85
C SER A 92 -9.41 5.06 -24.01
N TYR A 93 -9.84 4.28 -25.02
CA TYR A 93 -11.24 3.90 -25.21
C TYR A 93 -11.78 3.06 -24.04
N GLN A 94 -10.99 2.09 -23.57
CA GLN A 94 -11.38 1.24 -22.45
C GLN A 94 -11.54 2.05 -21.16
N LEU A 95 -10.66 3.02 -20.87
CA LEU A 95 -10.76 3.87 -19.68
C LEU A 95 -12.02 4.74 -19.70
N ILE A 96 -12.37 5.32 -20.86
CA ILE A 96 -13.62 6.07 -21.02
C ILE A 96 -14.82 5.16 -20.74
N THR A 97 -14.80 3.95 -21.30
CA THR A 97 -15.87 2.95 -21.12
C THR A 97 -15.95 2.47 -19.67
N LEU A 98 -14.81 2.26 -19.00
CA LEU A 98 -14.79 1.83 -17.59
C LEU A 98 -15.29 2.94 -16.66
N ARG A 99 -15.00 4.20 -16.97
CA ARG A 99 -15.45 5.34 -16.15
C ARG A 99 -16.97 5.43 -16.06
N THR A 100 -17.70 5.00 -17.10
CA THR A 100 -19.18 4.98 -17.08
C THR A 100 -19.75 3.82 -16.25
N GLN A 101 -18.92 2.84 -15.87
CA GLN A 101 -19.31 1.71 -15.02
C GLN A 101 -19.05 1.96 -13.53
N ILE A 102 -18.49 3.11 -13.17
CA ILE A 102 -18.29 3.47 -11.77
C ILE A 102 -19.65 3.67 -11.11
N ILE A 103 -19.93 2.84 -10.11
CA ILE A 103 -21.15 2.97 -9.31
C ILE A 103 -20.99 4.08 -8.26
N PRO A 104 -22.09 4.71 -7.80
CA PRO A 104 -22.05 5.62 -6.66
C PRO A 104 -21.49 4.97 -5.39
N TYR A 105 -20.92 5.78 -4.50
CA TYR A 105 -20.44 5.31 -3.20
C TYR A 105 -21.63 4.77 -2.36
N PRO A 106 -21.61 3.49 -1.92
CA PRO A 106 -22.69 2.90 -1.14
C PRO A 106 -22.61 3.34 0.33
N HIS A 107 -23.30 4.44 0.65
CA HIS A 107 -23.25 5.10 1.96
C HIS A 107 -23.69 4.19 3.12
N GLU A 108 -24.65 3.31 2.87
CA GLU A 108 -25.23 2.38 3.84
C GLU A 108 -24.30 1.23 4.23
N TYR A 109 -23.28 0.95 3.40
CA TYR A 109 -22.40 -0.20 3.59
C TYR A 109 -21.13 0.13 4.38
N PHE A 110 -20.65 1.38 4.29
CA PHE A 110 -19.34 1.77 4.80
C PHE A 110 -19.46 2.74 5.98
N HIS A 111 -18.78 2.44 7.08
CA HIS A 111 -18.85 3.22 8.31
C HIS A 111 -17.52 3.26 9.08
N GLY A 112 -17.26 4.34 9.79
CA GLY A 112 -16.12 4.45 10.70
C GLY A 112 -14.74 4.30 10.05
N ARG A 113 -13.75 4.09 10.91
CA ARG A 113 -12.34 3.88 10.58
C ARG A 113 -11.93 2.46 10.90
N GLY A 114 -10.98 1.93 10.15
CA GLY A 114 -10.35 0.66 10.51
C GLY A 114 -9.12 0.34 9.68
N ILE A 115 -8.44 -0.70 10.13
CA ILE A 115 -7.19 -1.19 9.54
C ILE A 115 -7.54 -2.41 8.69
N VAL A 116 -6.96 -2.48 7.50
CA VAL A 116 -7.22 -3.54 6.53
C VAL A 116 -5.91 -4.20 6.15
N LEU A 117 -5.87 -5.53 6.23
CA LEU A 117 -4.73 -6.34 5.80
C LEU A 117 -5.20 -7.35 4.77
N THR A 118 -4.28 -7.85 3.95
CA THR A 118 -4.48 -9.05 3.13
C THR A 118 -3.44 -10.09 3.44
N THR A 119 -3.83 -11.34 3.65
CA THR A 119 -2.87 -12.42 3.85
C THR A 119 -3.18 -13.65 3.01
N GLY A 120 -2.12 -14.28 2.51
CA GLY A 120 -2.11 -15.65 1.98
C GLY A 120 -1.22 -16.56 2.83
N LEU A 121 -1.09 -17.84 2.42
CA LEU A 121 -0.39 -18.87 3.18
C LEU A 121 1.06 -18.50 3.51
N VAL A 122 1.78 -17.95 2.53
CA VAL A 122 3.20 -17.55 2.68
C VAL A 122 3.36 -16.32 3.60
N GLN A 123 2.34 -15.47 3.69
CA GLN A 123 2.37 -14.21 4.42
C GLN A 123 1.93 -14.35 5.88
N LEU A 124 1.40 -15.50 6.29
CA LEU A 124 0.86 -15.72 7.63
C LEU A 124 1.84 -15.36 8.75
N LYS A 125 3.13 -15.68 8.59
CA LYS A 125 4.15 -15.33 9.59
C LYS A 125 4.29 -13.83 9.80
N PHE A 126 4.17 -13.04 8.74
CA PHE A 126 4.24 -11.58 8.80
C PHE A 126 2.94 -11.03 9.40
N ALA A 127 1.79 -11.56 8.98
CA ALA A 127 0.50 -11.20 9.54
C ALA A 127 0.45 -11.40 11.06
N LYS A 128 0.99 -12.52 11.59
CA LYS A 128 1.08 -12.78 13.04
C LYS A 128 1.84 -11.68 13.78
N VAL A 129 3.01 -11.31 13.26
CA VAL A 129 3.82 -10.23 13.83
C VAL A 129 3.07 -8.90 13.75
N ASN A 130 2.44 -8.61 12.62
CA ASN A 130 1.68 -7.39 12.40
C ASN A 130 0.53 -7.22 13.39
N LEU A 131 -0.31 -8.25 13.56
CA LEU A 131 -1.40 -8.21 14.54
C LEU A 131 -0.90 -8.03 15.97
N ARG A 132 0.20 -8.70 16.34
CA ARG A 132 0.78 -8.52 17.66
C ARG A 132 1.35 -7.12 17.86
N MET A 133 2.00 -6.55 16.85
CA MET A 133 2.48 -5.16 16.90
C MET A 133 1.33 -4.18 17.04
N LEU A 134 0.25 -4.35 16.26
CA LEU A 134 -0.98 -3.55 16.37
C LEU A 134 -1.58 -3.63 17.77
N GLU A 135 -1.72 -4.82 18.34
CA GLU A 135 -2.21 -5.01 19.70
C GLU A 135 -1.33 -4.30 20.73
N LEU A 136 0.00 -4.36 20.59
CA LEU A 136 0.95 -3.68 21.46
C LEU A 136 0.88 -2.15 21.38
N THR A 137 0.36 -1.59 20.27
CA THR A 137 0.12 -0.13 20.20
C THR A 137 -1.03 0.32 21.09
N GLY A 138 -1.92 -0.59 21.49
CA GLY A 138 -3.14 -0.26 22.23
C GLY A 138 -4.24 0.40 21.39
N THR A 139 -4.13 0.35 20.05
CA THR A 139 -5.11 0.99 19.15
C THR A 139 -6.53 0.48 19.38
N SER A 140 -7.49 1.40 19.35
CA SER A 140 -8.92 1.08 19.36
C SER A 140 -9.49 0.79 17.97
N LEU A 141 -8.71 0.97 16.91
CA LEU A 141 -9.17 0.77 15.55
C LEU A 141 -9.50 -0.71 15.28
N PRO A 142 -10.69 -1.03 14.75
CA PRO A 142 -11.01 -2.38 14.32
C PRO A 142 -10.14 -2.80 13.13
N VAL A 143 -9.78 -4.09 13.09
CA VAL A 143 -8.92 -4.67 12.06
C VAL A 143 -9.70 -5.73 11.26
N GLN A 144 -9.66 -5.63 9.94
CA GLN A 144 -10.20 -6.63 9.02
C GLN A 144 -9.07 -7.25 8.19
N ILE A 145 -8.82 -8.54 8.38
CA ILE A 145 -7.84 -9.32 7.64
C ILE A 145 -8.56 -10.08 6.53
N TRP A 146 -8.29 -9.71 5.29
CA TRP A 146 -8.90 -10.33 4.11
C TRP A 146 -8.06 -11.48 3.55
N TYR A 147 -8.71 -12.59 3.25
CA TYR A 147 -8.05 -13.78 2.71
C TYR A 147 -8.93 -14.52 1.70
N SER A 148 -8.33 -15.43 0.96
CA SER A 148 -9.05 -16.37 0.10
C SER A 148 -8.97 -17.78 0.70
N TYR A 149 -10.12 -18.45 0.88
CA TYR A 149 -10.14 -19.81 1.41
C TYR A 149 -9.42 -20.82 0.49
N LEU A 150 -9.21 -20.45 -0.78
CA LEU A 150 -8.44 -21.24 -1.74
C LEU A 150 -6.93 -21.26 -1.42
N GLN A 151 -6.45 -20.29 -0.63
CA GLN A 151 -5.04 -20.18 -0.23
C GLN A 151 -4.82 -20.58 1.23
N VAL A 152 -5.74 -20.23 2.13
CA VAL A 152 -5.60 -20.42 3.57
C VAL A 152 -6.93 -20.91 4.16
N SER A 153 -6.88 -21.97 4.98
CA SER A 153 -8.07 -22.50 5.62
C SER A 153 -8.64 -21.55 6.68
N HIS A 154 -9.93 -21.70 6.99
CA HIS A 154 -10.57 -20.89 8.02
C HIS A 154 -9.92 -21.12 9.39
N GLU A 155 -9.58 -22.36 9.72
CA GLU A 155 -8.95 -22.76 10.99
C GLU A 155 -7.61 -22.06 11.19
N THR A 156 -6.84 -21.93 10.11
CA THR A 156 -5.55 -21.22 10.13
C THR A 156 -5.73 -19.72 10.36
N MET A 157 -6.76 -19.12 9.77
CA MET A 157 -7.10 -17.71 10.00
C MET A 157 -7.64 -17.47 11.42
N MET A 158 -8.34 -18.43 12.00
CA MET A 158 -8.76 -18.37 13.41
C MET A 158 -7.55 -18.45 14.35
N GLU A 159 -6.55 -19.28 14.02
CA GLU A 159 -5.30 -19.35 14.77
C GLU A 159 -4.49 -18.04 14.68
N LEU A 160 -4.54 -17.36 13.53
CA LEU A 160 -3.97 -16.02 13.39
C LEU A 160 -4.61 -15.01 14.35
N LEU A 161 -5.95 -15.03 14.53
CA LEU A 161 -6.60 -14.13 15.49
C LEU A 161 -6.17 -14.41 16.94
N ARG A 162 -5.86 -15.67 17.28
CA ARG A 162 -5.40 -16.04 18.63
C ARG A 162 -4.04 -15.46 18.99
N THR A 163 -3.24 -15.01 18.02
CA THR A 163 -1.93 -14.38 18.32
C THR A 163 -2.06 -12.96 18.88
N ALA A 164 -3.23 -12.35 18.75
CA ALA A 164 -3.52 -11.00 19.25
C ALA A 164 -4.95 -10.90 19.84
N PRO A 165 -5.23 -11.62 20.96
CA PRO A 165 -6.58 -11.83 21.46
C PRO A 165 -7.28 -10.56 21.98
N ASN A 166 -6.54 -9.49 22.31
CA ASN A 166 -7.09 -8.22 22.79
C ASN A 166 -7.28 -7.20 21.67
N LEU A 167 -6.84 -7.52 20.44
CA LEU A 167 -7.08 -6.68 19.28
C LEU A 167 -8.50 -6.90 18.78
N ASN A 168 -9.23 -5.82 18.46
CA ASN A 168 -10.53 -5.90 17.81
C ASN A 168 -10.36 -6.32 16.34
N ALA A 169 -10.05 -7.59 16.12
CA ALA A 169 -9.69 -8.13 14.81
C ALA A 169 -10.72 -9.16 14.32
N SER A 170 -10.98 -9.11 13.02
CA SER A 170 -11.82 -10.07 12.32
C SER A 170 -11.16 -10.53 11.03
N VAL A 171 -11.43 -11.76 10.62
CA VAL A 171 -10.98 -12.32 9.34
C VAL A 171 -12.15 -12.38 8.39
N CYS A 172 -11.96 -11.94 7.15
CA CYS A 172 -13.00 -11.84 6.13
C CYS A 172 -12.56 -12.58 4.86
N CYS A 173 -13.42 -13.46 4.36
CA CYS A 173 -13.12 -14.26 3.18
C CYS A 173 -13.70 -13.62 1.91
N PHE A 174 -12.85 -13.36 0.91
CA PHE A 174 -13.28 -12.78 -0.37
C PHE A 174 -14.35 -13.62 -1.08
N ILE A 175 -14.26 -14.95 -1.00
CA ILE A 175 -15.11 -15.83 -1.80
C ILE A 175 -16.48 -16.02 -1.15
N THR A 176 -16.49 -16.32 0.16
CA THR A 176 -17.74 -16.56 0.91
C THR A 176 -18.39 -15.28 1.40
N ALA A 177 -17.68 -14.14 1.36
CA ALA A 177 -18.12 -12.86 1.92
C ALA A 177 -18.47 -12.94 3.43
N GLN A 178 -17.93 -13.95 4.13
CA GLN A 178 -18.17 -14.15 5.55
C GLN A 178 -17.01 -13.56 6.35
N CYS A 179 -17.33 -12.87 7.43
CA CYS A 179 -16.38 -12.38 8.40
C CYS A 179 -16.57 -13.05 9.77
N ARG A 180 -15.47 -13.19 10.51
CA ARG A 180 -15.43 -13.89 11.79
C ARG A 180 -14.49 -13.21 12.78
N THR A 181 -14.89 -13.16 14.04
CA THR A 181 -13.98 -12.97 15.19
C THR A 181 -13.79 -14.30 15.89
N LEU A 182 -13.07 -14.33 17.03
CA LEU A 182 -12.98 -15.52 17.88
C LEU A 182 -14.34 -16.01 18.41
N THR A 183 -15.35 -15.15 18.45
CA THR A 183 -16.65 -15.44 19.11
C THR A 183 -17.86 -15.24 18.20
N GLN A 184 -17.73 -14.51 17.10
CA GLN A 184 -18.86 -14.11 16.25
C GLN A 184 -18.58 -14.41 14.78
N ILE A 185 -19.67 -14.58 14.03
CA ILE A 185 -19.69 -14.85 12.61
C ILE A 185 -20.82 -14.05 11.97
N TRP A 186 -20.55 -13.41 10.84
CA TRP A 186 -21.57 -12.68 10.10
C TRP A 186 -21.29 -12.70 8.59
N GLN A 187 -22.34 -12.45 7.82
CA GLN A 187 -22.31 -12.46 6.37
C GLN A 187 -22.33 -11.03 5.85
N LEU A 188 -21.38 -10.68 4.98
CA LEU A 188 -21.40 -9.40 4.27
C LEU A 188 -22.24 -9.52 3.00
N ASN A 189 -22.77 -8.37 2.54
CA ASN A 189 -23.43 -8.28 1.25
C ASN A 189 -22.40 -8.49 0.12
N ALA A 190 -22.53 -9.61 -0.59
CA ALA A 190 -21.61 -10.01 -1.65
C ALA A 190 -21.54 -9.02 -2.82
N VAL A 191 -22.54 -8.15 -3.00
CA VAL A 191 -22.57 -7.11 -4.05
C VAL A 191 -21.43 -6.10 -3.87
N HIS A 192 -21.04 -5.81 -2.62
CA HIS A 192 -19.99 -4.84 -2.31
C HIS A 192 -18.61 -5.47 -2.13
N ILE A 193 -18.50 -6.80 -2.30
CA ILE A 193 -17.24 -7.52 -2.20
C ILE A 193 -16.56 -7.56 -3.57
N TYR A 194 -15.38 -6.95 -3.65
CA TYR A 194 -14.54 -7.14 -4.81
C TYR A 194 -13.82 -8.48 -4.71
N LYS A 195 -14.23 -9.44 -5.55
CA LYS A 195 -13.62 -10.77 -5.63
C LYS A 195 -12.50 -10.78 -6.68
N PRO A 196 -11.21 -10.84 -6.27
CA PRO A 196 -10.13 -10.98 -7.21
C PRO A 196 -10.27 -12.33 -7.94
N PRO A 197 -10.18 -12.39 -9.28
CA PRO A 197 -10.43 -13.63 -9.99
C PRO A 197 -9.37 -14.70 -9.69
N SER A 198 -9.78 -15.98 -9.67
CA SER A 198 -8.92 -17.11 -9.30
C SER A 198 -7.71 -17.29 -10.23
N SER A 199 -7.82 -16.88 -11.50
CA SER A 199 -6.74 -16.95 -12.50
C SER A 199 -5.53 -16.07 -12.16
N TYR A 200 -5.66 -15.09 -11.27
CA TYR A 200 -4.60 -14.13 -10.91
C TYR A 200 -3.52 -14.77 -10.04
N LEU A 201 -3.85 -15.88 -9.36
CA LEU A 201 -2.90 -16.68 -8.57
C LEU A 201 -1.70 -17.17 -9.40
N ARG A 202 -1.91 -17.40 -10.71
CA ARG A 202 -0.85 -17.89 -11.61
C ARG A 202 0.10 -16.79 -12.08
N PHE A 203 -0.30 -15.52 -11.99
CA PHE A 203 0.38 -14.41 -12.67
C PHE A 203 0.93 -13.32 -11.75
N ARG A 204 0.97 -13.55 -10.42
CA ARG A 204 1.51 -12.59 -9.43
C ARG A 204 0.92 -11.18 -9.53
N PHE A 205 -0.35 -11.07 -9.93
CA PHE A 205 -1.05 -9.79 -9.87
C PHE A 205 -1.44 -9.47 -8.42
N PHE A 206 -1.56 -8.18 -8.10
CA PHE A 206 -1.86 -7.70 -6.76
C PHE A 206 -3.28 -7.08 -6.63
N PRO A 207 -4.36 -7.69 -7.19
CA PRO A 207 -5.71 -7.12 -7.06
C PRO A 207 -6.23 -7.19 -5.61
N TYR A 208 -5.57 -7.98 -4.75
CA TYR A 208 -6.00 -8.20 -3.37
C TYR A 208 -5.99 -6.93 -2.52
N LYS A 209 -5.06 -5.98 -2.75
CA LYS A 209 -5.01 -4.72 -2.00
C LYS A 209 -6.24 -3.84 -2.25
N PRO A 210 -6.55 -3.42 -3.50
CA PRO A 210 -7.76 -2.67 -3.78
C PRO A 210 -9.02 -3.50 -3.47
N ALA A 211 -8.97 -4.84 -3.63
CA ALA A 211 -10.07 -5.71 -3.23
C ALA A 211 -10.36 -5.63 -1.74
N ALA A 212 -9.36 -5.73 -0.88
CA ALA A 212 -9.55 -5.63 0.56
C ALA A 212 -10.02 -4.23 0.96
N ILE A 213 -9.39 -3.18 0.42
CA ILE A 213 -9.79 -1.80 0.70
C ILE A 213 -11.26 -1.62 0.36
N ILE A 214 -11.70 -1.95 -0.86
CA ILE A 214 -13.08 -1.77 -1.30
C ILE A 214 -14.05 -2.64 -0.49
N SER A 215 -13.69 -3.90 -0.22
CA SER A 215 -14.59 -4.84 0.44
C SER A 215 -14.73 -4.62 1.95
N ALA A 216 -13.72 -4.01 2.60
CA ALA A 216 -13.78 -3.73 4.02
C ALA A 216 -14.94 -2.81 4.37
N THR A 217 -15.62 -3.03 5.50
CA THR A 217 -16.81 -2.23 5.87
C THR A 217 -16.49 -0.82 6.38
N PHE A 218 -15.21 -0.42 6.38
CA PHE A 218 -14.78 0.89 6.84
C PHE A 218 -14.97 1.97 5.76
N SER A 219 -15.41 3.15 6.17
CA SER A 219 -15.43 4.34 5.29
C SER A 219 -14.04 4.97 5.13
N GLU A 220 -13.25 4.91 6.19
CA GLU A 220 -11.87 5.40 6.23
C GLU A 220 -10.95 4.19 6.53
N VAL A 221 -10.04 3.89 5.62
CA VAL A 221 -9.22 2.67 5.65
C VAL A 221 -7.75 3.03 5.75
N LEU A 222 -7.06 2.45 6.74
CA LEU A 222 -5.62 2.27 6.71
C LEU A 222 -5.32 0.84 6.22
N PHE A 223 -4.88 0.70 4.99
CA PHE A 223 -4.38 -0.55 4.47
C PHE A 223 -2.91 -0.73 4.84
N LEU A 224 -2.57 -1.93 5.31
CA LEU A 224 -1.19 -2.36 5.58
C LEU A 224 -0.93 -3.68 4.87
N ASP A 225 0.19 -3.77 4.17
CA ASP A 225 0.76 -5.07 3.84
C ASP A 225 1.11 -5.82 5.14
N CYS A 226 1.07 -7.16 5.11
CA CYS A 226 1.34 -7.95 6.31
C CYS A 226 2.77 -7.77 6.85
N ASP A 227 3.71 -7.32 6.03
CA ASP A 227 5.09 -7.00 6.40
C ASP A 227 5.33 -5.50 6.64
N ALA A 228 4.28 -4.67 6.66
CA ALA A 228 4.33 -3.25 7.04
C ALA A 228 3.89 -3.07 8.51
N TYR A 229 4.85 -2.93 9.42
CA TYR A 229 4.59 -2.88 10.86
C TYR A 229 4.45 -1.45 11.39
N VAL A 230 3.43 -1.22 12.21
CA VAL A 230 3.28 0.04 12.94
C VAL A 230 4.11 0.03 14.22
N ALA A 231 4.67 1.18 14.56
CA ALA A 231 5.45 1.37 15.79
C ALA A 231 4.68 2.16 16.87
N ARG A 232 3.53 2.75 16.52
CA ARG A 232 2.66 3.56 17.37
C ARG A 232 1.22 3.39 16.91
N ASP A 233 0.28 3.82 17.74
CA ASP A 233 -1.15 3.82 17.38
C ASP A 233 -1.37 4.57 16.05
N PRO A 234 -1.83 3.87 15.00
CA PRO A 234 -2.02 4.50 13.69
C PRO A 234 -3.22 5.44 13.62
N GLU A 235 -4.08 5.53 14.65
CA GLU A 235 -5.22 6.44 14.66
C GLU A 235 -4.81 7.92 14.48
N GLU A 236 -3.63 8.30 14.95
CA GLU A 236 -3.07 9.64 14.80
C GLU A 236 -3.00 10.08 13.31
N LEU A 237 -2.81 9.15 12.38
CA LEU A 237 -2.75 9.46 10.94
C LEU A 237 -4.10 9.99 10.42
N PHE A 238 -5.22 9.43 10.87
CA PHE A 238 -6.56 9.90 10.49
C PHE A 238 -6.88 11.27 11.09
N LEU A 239 -6.34 11.56 12.28
CA LEU A 239 -6.68 12.75 13.05
C LEU A 239 -5.83 13.97 12.69
N SER A 240 -4.57 13.77 12.32
CA SER A 240 -3.58 14.84 12.30
C SER A 240 -2.75 14.94 11.03
N ASP A 241 -2.76 13.93 10.14
CA ASP A 241 -1.93 14.00 8.94
C ASP A 241 -2.50 15.03 7.94
N PRO A 242 -1.73 16.08 7.60
CA PRO A 242 -2.24 17.18 6.80
C PRO A 242 -2.60 16.77 5.36
N MET A 243 -1.93 15.76 4.80
CA MET A 243 -2.23 15.28 3.46
C MET A 243 -3.53 14.50 3.45
N TYR A 244 -3.70 13.61 4.44
CA TYR A 244 -4.96 12.89 4.61
C TYR A 244 -6.13 13.83 4.86
N LEU A 245 -6.01 14.77 5.79
CA LEU A 245 -7.08 15.73 6.09
C LEU A 245 -7.44 16.57 4.86
N LYS A 246 -6.44 17.01 4.09
CA LYS A 246 -6.64 17.84 2.89
C LYS A 246 -7.26 17.07 1.73
N PHE A 247 -6.83 15.85 1.45
CA PHE A 247 -7.20 15.13 0.22
C PHE A 247 -8.11 13.92 0.43
N GLY A 248 -8.21 13.40 1.65
CA GLY A 248 -8.85 12.13 1.94
C GLY A 248 -8.01 10.94 1.48
N ALA A 249 -6.73 11.16 1.17
CA ALA A 249 -5.79 10.12 0.81
C ALA A 249 -4.37 10.51 1.24
N LEU A 250 -3.63 9.51 1.70
CA LEU A 250 -2.22 9.61 2.03
C LEU A 250 -1.52 8.37 1.46
N PHE A 251 -0.51 8.64 0.65
CA PHE A 251 0.39 7.67 0.03
C PHE A 251 1.83 8.06 0.38
N TYR A 252 2.73 7.08 0.37
CA TYR A 252 4.14 7.29 0.63
C TYR A 252 4.94 7.17 -0.67
N PRO A 253 6.01 7.97 -0.87
CA PRO A 253 6.88 7.81 -2.01
C PRO A 253 7.69 6.50 -1.89
N ASP A 254 7.80 5.77 -2.99
CA ASP A 254 8.74 4.67 -3.18
C ASP A 254 10.16 5.24 -3.42
N GLY A 255 11.19 4.41 -3.33
CA GLY A 255 12.58 4.78 -3.62
C GLY A 255 12.85 5.13 -5.09
N PHE A 256 11.87 4.97 -5.97
CA PHE A 256 11.99 5.21 -7.41
C PHE A 256 11.17 6.43 -7.85
N LYS A 257 11.81 7.32 -8.64
CA LYS A 257 11.09 8.32 -9.43
C LYS A 257 10.32 7.65 -10.54
N SER A 258 9.18 8.23 -10.94
CA SER A 258 8.33 7.71 -12.01
C SER A 258 9.16 7.37 -13.24
N ARG A 259 9.15 6.08 -13.63
CA ARG A 259 9.82 5.58 -14.84
C ARG A 259 8.85 5.40 -16.00
N GLN A 260 7.63 5.93 -15.86
CA GLN A 260 6.56 5.70 -16.82
C GLN A 260 6.87 6.41 -18.13
N HIS A 261 6.63 5.72 -19.25
CA HIS A 261 6.70 6.37 -20.54
C HIS A 261 5.76 7.60 -20.56
N PRO A 262 6.21 8.78 -21.02
CA PRO A 262 5.44 10.03 -20.95
C PRO A 262 4.04 10.02 -21.57
N ILE A 263 3.77 9.08 -22.48
CA ILE A 263 2.46 8.92 -23.09
C ILE A 263 1.37 8.46 -22.11
N VAL A 264 1.75 7.82 -20.99
CA VAL A 264 0.82 7.47 -19.92
C VAL A 264 0.07 8.71 -19.44
N TRP A 265 0.73 9.85 -19.36
CA TRP A 265 0.11 11.12 -18.98
C TRP A 265 -0.94 11.59 -20.00
N THR A 266 -0.71 11.38 -21.30
CA THR A 266 -1.70 11.65 -22.36
C THR A 266 -2.91 10.73 -22.23
N ILE A 267 -2.73 9.45 -21.90
CA ILE A 267 -3.84 8.50 -21.71
C ILE A 267 -4.76 8.96 -20.58
N PHE A 268 -4.18 9.44 -19.49
CA PHE A 268 -4.93 9.95 -18.33
C PHE A 268 -5.31 11.42 -18.47
N ASN A 269 -5.02 12.06 -19.61
CA ASN A 269 -5.26 13.48 -19.86
C ASN A 269 -4.75 14.37 -18.71
N THR A 270 -3.52 14.13 -18.27
CA THR A 270 -2.86 14.85 -17.19
C THR A 270 -1.51 15.39 -17.64
N SER A 271 -1.01 16.38 -16.91
CA SER A 271 0.33 16.91 -17.13
C SER A 271 1.38 15.86 -16.78
N CYS A 272 2.44 15.82 -17.56
CA CYS A 272 3.55 14.92 -17.36
C CYS A 272 4.34 15.34 -16.10
N ALA A 273 4.57 14.40 -15.18
CA ALA A 273 5.20 14.65 -13.89
C ALA A 273 6.49 13.83 -13.71
N GLU A 274 7.64 14.40 -14.11
CA GLU A 274 8.96 13.73 -14.06
C GLU A 274 9.59 13.69 -12.67
N HIS A 275 9.14 14.58 -11.78
CA HIS A 275 9.74 14.78 -10.47
C HIS A 275 8.91 14.13 -9.35
N GLU A 276 7.85 13.42 -9.72
CA GLU A 276 7.06 12.64 -8.80
C GLU A 276 7.70 11.26 -8.57
N TYR A 277 7.62 10.83 -7.31
CA TYR A 277 8.00 9.48 -6.92
C TYR A 277 6.83 8.55 -7.20
N GLU A 278 7.15 7.31 -7.58
CA GLU A 278 6.15 6.23 -7.55
C GLU A 278 5.64 6.08 -6.11
N PHE A 279 4.45 5.52 -5.93
CA PHE A 279 3.91 5.32 -4.57
C PHE A 279 4.25 3.93 -4.06
N ASP A 280 4.68 3.86 -2.81
CA ASP A 280 4.70 2.60 -2.07
C ASP A 280 3.26 2.25 -1.67
N SER A 281 2.86 1.03 -2.02
CA SER A 281 1.54 0.48 -1.74
C SER A 281 1.51 -0.41 -0.48
N SER A 282 2.60 -0.46 0.29
CA SER A 282 2.69 -1.16 1.57
C SER A 282 1.81 -0.52 2.64
N VAL A 283 1.63 0.80 2.56
CA VAL A 283 0.76 1.59 3.46
C VAL A 283 -0.09 2.55 2.64
N ILE A 284 -1.41 2.42 2.72
CA ILE A 284 -2.35 3.29 2.02
C ILE A 284 -3.42 3.76 3.00
N LEU A 285 -3.59 5.07 3.13
CA LEU A 285 -4.64 5.65 3.98
C LEU A 285 -5.64 6.40 3.11
N VAL A 286 -6.91 6.00 3.12
CA VAL A 286 -7.94 6.57 2.24
C VAL A 286 -9.29 6.75 2.93
N ASP A 287 -9.95 7.86 2.65
CA ASP A 287 -11.38 8.08 2.88
C ASP A 287 -12.12 7.72 1.60
N LYS A 288 -12.79 6.56 1.60
CA LYS A 288 -13.49 6.05 0.42
C LYS A 288 -14.54 7.02 -0.08
N ARG A 289 -15.19 7.81 0.78
CA ARG A 289 -16.21 8.80 0.36
C ARG A 289 -15.62 9.84 -0.58
N ARG A 290 -14.36 10.20 -0.34
CA ARG A 290 -13.65 11.27 -1.04
C ARG A 290 -12.92 10.79 -2.29
N VAL A 291 -12.48 9.52 -2.29
CA VAL A 291 -11.67 8.95 -3.38
C VAL A 291 -12.31 7.75 -4.09
N TRP A 292 -13.61 7.54 -3.90
CA TRP A 292 -14.34 6.37 -4.41
C TRP A 292 -14.11 6.11 -5.90
N ASN A 293 -14.22 7.15 -6.73
CA ASN A 293 -14.08 7.02 -8.18
C ASN A 293 -12.69 6.47 -8.58
N GLY A 294 -11.63 6.93 -7.90
CA GLY A 294 -10.28 6.44 -8.14
C GLY A 294 -10.11 4.98 -7.70
N LEU A 295 -10.60 4.63 -6.52
CA LEU A 295 -10.58 3.25 -6.01
C LEU A 295 -11.37 2.30 -6.91
N TYR A 296 -12.57 2.70 -7.32
CA TYR A 296 -13.44 1.88 -8.17
C TYR A 296 -12.87 1.75 -9.58
N LEU A 297 -12.27 2.81 -10.13
CA LEU A 297 -11.55 2.70 -11.40
C LEU A 297 -10.37 1.73 -11.29
N ALA A 298 -9.61 1.77 -10.19
CA ALA A 298 -8.53 0.81 -9.95
C ALA A 298 -9.06 -0.64 -9.90
N LYS A 299 -10.23 -0.89 -9.28
CA LYS A 299 -10.92 -2.18 -9.37
C LYS A 299 -11.20 -2.57 -10.83
N LEU A 300 -11.84 -1.71 -11.60
CA LEU A 300 -12.21 -2.00 -12.98
C LEU A 300 -10.98 -2.26 -13.87
N MET A 301 -9.90 -1.52 -13.66
CA MET A 301 -8.61 -1.76 -14.33
C MET A 301 -8.03 -3.13 -13.95
N ASN A 302 -8.12 -3.52 -12.66
CA ASN A 302 -7.72 -4.84 -12.22
C ASN A 302 -8.59 -5.93 -12.87
N ASP A 303 -9.92 -5.77 -12.94
CA ASP A 303 -10.82 -6.71 -13.63
C ASP A 303 -10.51 -6.89 -15.11
N HIS A 304 -9.83 -5.91 -15.71
CA HIS A 304 -9.36 -5.93 -17.09
C HIS A 304 -7.85 -6.08 -17.17
N TYR A 305 -7.26 -6.88 -16.26
CA TYR A 305 -5.83 -7.08 -16.16
C TYR A 305 -5.14 -7.47 -17.47
N GLN A 306 -5.82 -8.20 -18.35
CA GLN A 306 -5.24 -8.61 -19.63
C GLN A 306 -4.89 -7.41 -20.51
N ILE A 307 -5.58 -6.29 -20.35
CA ILE A 307 -5.31 -5.02 -21.01
C ILE A 307 -4.30 -4.24 -20.17
N PHE A 308 -4.64 -3.98 -18.91
CA PHE A 308 -3.88 -3.04 -18.09
C PHE A 308 -2.54 -3.61 -17.62
N TYR A 309 -2.48 -4.83 -17.10
CA TYR A 309 -1.20 -5.39 -16.67
C TYR A 309 -0.30 -5.73 -17.86
N LYS A 310 -0.82 -6.26 -18.97
CA LYS A 310 0.05 -6.50 -20.14
C LYS A 310 0.63 -5.18 -20.62
N VAL A 311 -0.20 -4.20 -20.92
CA VAL A 311 0.29 -2.98 -21.57
C VAL A 311 1.09 -2.09 -20.61
N PHE A 312 0.68 -1.90 -19.35
CA PHE A 312 1.50 -1.15 -18.41
C PHE A 312 2.81 -1.86 -18.07
N TYR A 313 2.82 -3.19 -17.92
CA TYR A 313 4.06 -3.93 -17.68
C TYR A 313 5.00 -3.94 -18.90
N TYR A 314 4.46 -4.07 -20.12
CA TYR A 314 5.25 -3.91 -21.35
C TYR A 314 5.78 -2.48 -21.51
N LEU A 315 5.02 -1.45 -21.13
CA LEU A 315 5.48 -0.05 -21.17
C LEU A 315 6.48 0.30 -20.06
N LEU A 316 6.44 -0.40 -18.93
CA LEU A 316 7.39 -0.23 -17.83
C LEU A 316 8.73 -0.94 -18.10
N LEU A 317 8.72 -2.10 -18.77
CA LEU A 317 9.94 -2.87 -19.04
C LEU A 317 10.63 -2.50 -20.35
N VAL A 318 9.90 -2.20 -21.42
CA VAL A 318 10.52 -1.89 -22.73
C VAL A 318 11.32 -0.58 -22.70
N CYS A 319 11.11 0.28 -21.69
CA CYS A 319 11.89 1.52 -21.52
C CYS A 319 13.03 1.40 -20.49
N ALA A 320 13.25 0.23 -19.89
CA ALA A 320 14.34 -0.01 -18.95
C ALA A 320 15.58 -0.65 -19.60
N GLU A 321 15.49 -1.08 -20.87
CA GLU A 321 16.55 -1.76 -21.62
C GLU A 321 17.05 -1.01 -22.87
N GLU A 322 16.87 0.32 -22.93
CA GLU A 322 17.61 1.22 -23.84
C GLU A 322 18.46 2.23 -23.04
#